data_AF-A0A0B7B5D4-F1
#
_entry.id   AF-A0A0B7B5D4-F1
#
_cell.length_a   1.000
_cell.length_b   1.000
_cell.length_c   1.000
_cell.angle_alpha   90.00
_cell.angle_beta   90.00
_cell.angle_gamma   90.00
#
_symmetry.space_group_name_H-M   'P 1'
#
loop_
_entity.id
_entity.type
_entity.pdbx_description
1 polymer ?
#
loop_
_entity_poly.entity_id
_entity_poly.type
_entity_poly.pdbx_seq_one_letter_code
_entity_poly.pdbx_strand_id
1 'polypeptide(L)'
;MTNFHHQEEVAELQAKIDNLSKAVLAQEDKFKQEVAHIKCDHQKEIHDLELEFKKQRDRTVAMLAEKDAELLQRMSGHSLDLHVFQHWNHHAVDHIPEGSDDKRSSSEELEAVNRLLELPKGIQNEATFLHFAEERGRLKVDILGLRRQKRHLETALRDLQFSTSQKEEQLKDEVNALSEQIAQCERHSVRGAANVEYLKNVLLKFLTSMDSVGKQQMLKALMTILQFSPQEREQVMLVQVKGWWPT
;
A
#
# COMPACT_ATOMS: atom_id res chain seq x y z
N MET A 1 21.94 40.34 40.73
CA MET A 1 22.83 39.84 39.66
C MET A 1 22.31 38.57 39.00
N THR A 2 21.63 37.67 39.73
CA THR A 2 21.06 36.42 39.19
C THR A 2 19.97 36.58 38.12
N ASN A 3 19.09 37.59 38.23
CA ASN A 3 18.04 37.84 37.23
C ASN A 3 18.60 38.22 35.84
N PHE A 4 19.76 38.87 35.78
CA PHE A 4 20.34 39.30 34.50
C PHE A 4 20.91 38.11 33.72
N HIS A 5 21.52 37.16 34.43
CA HIS A 5 22.08 35.94 33.84
C HIS A 5 21.00 34.99 33.31
N HIS A 6 19.87 34.85 34.03
CA HIS A 6 18.73 34.10 33.50
C HIS A 6 18.10 34.77 32.27
N GLN A 7 18.10 36.10 32.20
CA GLN A 7 17.58 36.83 31.05
C GLN A 7 18.48 36.67 29.81
N GLU A 8 19.79 36.57 30.03
CA GLU A 8 20.80 36.30 29.00
C GLU A 8 20.72 34.85 28.49
N GLU A 9 20.59 33.86 29.38
CA GLU A 9 20.37 32.45 28.99
C GLU A 9 19.06 32.26 28.20
N VAL A 10 17.97 32.92 28.61
CA VAL A 10 16.70 32.87 27.87
C VAL A 10 16.85 33.51 26.49
N ALA A 11 17.59 34.62 26.35
CA ALA A 11 17.85 35.25 25.06
C ALA A 11 18.69 34.37 24.13
N GLU A 12 19.71 33.67 24.66
CA GLU A 12 20.51 32.71 23.90
C GLU A 12 19.69 31.49 23.43
N LEU A 13 18.83 30.97 24.29
CA LEU A 13 17.92 29.88 23.93
C LEU A 13 16.91 30.32 22.88
N GLN A 14 16.37 31.54 22.99
CA GLN A 14 15.48 32.11 21.99
C GLN A 14 16.19 32.26 20.62
N ALA A 15 17.43 32.75 20.60
CA ALA A 15 18.22 32.86 19.38
C ALA A 15 18.55 31.50 18.76
N LYS A 16 18.80 30.46 19.58
CA LYS A 16 18.97 29.08 19.10
C LYS A 16 17.69 28.53 18.50
N ILE A 17 16.54 28.76 19.13
CA ILE A 17 15.22 28.36 18.61
C ILE A 17 14.95 29.05 17.26
N ASP A 18 15.23 30.35 17.15
CA ASP A 18 15.04 31.11 15.91
C ASP A 18 15.97 30.63 14.79
N ASN A 19 17.22 30.29 15.12
CA ASN A 19 18.17 29.75 14.15
C ASN A 19 17.78 28.33 13.69
N LEU A 20 17.31 27.48 14.60
CA LEU A 20 16.80 26.15 14.25
C LEU A 20 15.53 26.26 13.41
N SER A 21 14.61 27.16 13.75
CA SER A 21 13.39 27.42 12.99
C SER A 21 13.72 27.88 11.55
N LYS A 22 14.68 28.81 11.40
CA LYS A 22 15.17 29.24 10.08
C LYS A 22 15.82 28.10 9.29
N ALA A 23 16.60 27.24 9.95
CA ALA A 23 17.25 26.10 9.30
C ALA A 23 16.22 25.06 8.82
N VAL A 24 15.17 24.81 9.61
CA VAL A 24 14.07 23.91 9.22
C VAL A 24 13.32 24.46 8.02
N LEU A 25 12.96 25.76 8.02
CA LEU A 25 12.28 26.39 6.88
C LEU A 25 13.14 26.35 5.60
N ALA A 26 14.44 26.65 5.71
CA ALA A 26 15.35 26.57 4.56
C ALA A 26 15.44 25.15 4.00
N GLN A 27 15.41 24.14 4.88
CA GLN A 27 15.44 22.73 4.47
C GLN A 27 14.11 22.30 3.82
N GLU A 28 12.96 22.76 4.32
CA GLU A 28 11.66 22.53 3.70
C GLU A 28 11.57 23.14 2.31
N ASP A 29 12.07 24.37 2.13
CA ASP A 29 12.07 25.04 0.83
C ASP A 29 13.02 24.34 -0.15
N LYS A 30 14.16 23.82 0.32
CA LYS A 30 15.06 23.00 -0.49
C LYS A 30 14.37 21.72 -0.97
N PHE A 31 13.70 20.99 -0.09
CA PHE A 31 12.96 19.79 -0.47
C PHE A 31 11.80 20.10 -1.43
N LYS A 32 11.08 21.20 -1.23
CA LYS A 32 10.05 21.65 -2.19
C LYS A 32 10.65 21.92 -3.57
N GLN A 33 11.82 22.55 -3.64
CA GLN A 33 12.52 22.80 -4.91
C GLN A 33 12.99 21.51 -5.57
N GLU A 34 13.57 20.58 -4.81
CA GLU A 34 14.00 19.26 -5.31
C GLU A 34 12.82 18.46 -5.86
N VAL A 35 11.68 18.45 -5.15
CA VAL A 35 10.44 17.80 -5.62
C VAL A 35 9.91 18.47 -6.90
N ALA A 36 9.96 19.81 -6.99
CA ALA A 36 9.53 20.53 -8.19
C ALA A 36 10.45 20.22 -9.39
N HIS A 37 11.76 20.13 -9.16
CA HIS A 37 12.74 19.77 -10.19
C HIS A 37 12.50 18.36 -10.73
N ILE A 38 12.39 17.37 -9.84
CA ILE A 38 12.13 15.97 -10.20
C ILE A 38 10.82 15.84 -10.98
N LYS A 39 9.76 16.55 -10.55
CA LYS A 39 8.48 16.58 -11.28
C LYS A 39 8.63 17.15 -12.69
N CYS A 40 9.38 18.25 -12.85
CA CYS A 40 9.61 18.87 -14.15
C CYS A 40 10.40 17.94 -15.09
N ASP A 41 11.40 17.25 -14.58
CA ASP A 41 12.21 16.32 -15.38
C ASP A 41 11.39 15.12 -15.85
N HIS A 42 10.61 14.49 -14.96
CA HIS A 42 9.73 13.40 -15.35
C HIS A 42 8.63 13.85 -16.33
N GLN A 43 8.11 15.07 -16.18
CA GLN A 43 7.17 15.62 -17.16
C GLN A 43 7.79 15.79 -18.54
N LYS A 44 9.06 16.20 -18.63
CA LYS A 44 9.79 16.29 -19.91
C LYS A 44 10.02 14.90 -20.51
N GLU A 45 10.47 13.95 -19.69
CA GLU A 45 10.71 12.56 -20.13
C GLU A 45 9.43 11.91 -20.67
N ILE A 46 8.30 12.10 -19.97
CA ILE A 46 6.98 11.65 -20.46
C ILE A 46 6.63 12.32 -21.79
N HIS A 47 6.84 13.63 -21.92
CA HIS A 47 6.55 14.35 -23.15
C HIS A 47 7.38 13.85 -24.35
N ASP A 48 8.67 13.57 -24.13
CA ASP A 48 9.55 13.05 -25.17
C ASP A 48 9.12 11.63 -25.61
N LEU A 49 8.77 10.77 -24.66
CA LEU A 49 8.24 9.42 -24.96
C LEU A 49 6.90 9.47 -25.71
N GLU A 50 5.99 10.38 -25.34
CA GLU A 50 4.74 10.59 -26.07
C GLU A 50 4.98 11.04 -27.51
N LEU A 51 5.98 11.91 -27.71
CA LEU A 51 6.35 12.40 -29.03
C LEU A 51 6.99 11.31 -29.89
N GLU A 52 7.82 10.45 -29.32
CA GLU A 52 8.38 9.28 -29.99
C GLU A 52 7.29 8.26 -30.36
N PHE A 53 6.38 7.96 -29.44
CA PHE A 53 5.25 7.06 -29.70
C PHE A 53 4.35 7.60 -30.83
N LYS A 54 4.08 8.92 -30.82
CA LYS A 54 3.33 9.57 -31.90
C LYS A 54 4.05 9.44 -33.24
N LYS A 55 5.37 9.67 -33.28
CA LYS A 55 6.18 9.49 -34.51
C LYS A 55 6.12 8.05 -35.01
N GLN A 56 6.24 7.06 -34.13
CA GLN A 56 6.13 5.65 -34.50
C GLN A 56 4.74 5.33 -35.07
N ARG A 57 3.68 5.77 -34.38
CA ARG A 57 2.31 5.60 -34.86
C ARG A 57 2.10 6.22 -36.23
N ASP A 58 2.57 7.45 -36.44
CA ASP A 58 2.42 8.16 -37.70
C ASP A 58 3.19 7.45 -38.83
N ARG A 59 4.37 6.87 -38.55
CA ARG A 59 5.11 6.01 -39.50
C ARG A 59 4.33 4.74 -39.85
N THR A 60 3.80 4.04 -38.85
CA THR A 60 3.02 2.81 -39.07
C THR A 60 1.75 3.10 -39.87
N VAL A 61 1.05 4.19 -39.56
CA VAL A 61 -0.12 4.64 -40.31
C VAL A 61 0.25 4.99 -41.75
N ALA A 62 1.38 5.66 -41.98
CA ALA A 62 1.84 5.96 -43.33
C ALA A 62 2.18 4.69 -44.14
N MET A 63 2.87 3.71 -43.53
CA MET A 63 3.16 2.42 -44.17
C MET A 63 1.88 1.64 -44.50
N LEU A 64 0.88 1.65 -43.60
CA LEU A 64 -0.42 1.03 -43.86
C LEU A 64 -1.14 1.72 -45.02
N ALA A 65 -1.14 3.05 -45.06
CA ALA A 65 -1.74 3.81 -46.16
C ALA A 65 -1.06 3.51 -47.51
N GLU A 66 0.26 3.35 -47.54
CA GLU A 66 1.00 2.94 -48.74
C GLU A 66 0.63 1.52 -49.16
N LYS A 67 0.54 0.57 -48.21
CA LYS A 67 0.12 -0.80 -48.48
C LYS A 67 -1.31 -0.89 -48.99
N ASP A 68 -2.22 -0.12 -48.41
CA ASP A 68 -3.61 -0.03 -48.87
C ASP A 68 -3.68 0.55 -50.29
N ALA A 69 -2.84 1.54 -50.62
CA ALA A 69 -2.75 2.06 -51.98
C ALA A 69 -2.19 1.02 -52.97
N GLU A 70 -1.16 0.26 -52.60
CA GLU A 70 -0.64 -0.85 -53.40
C GLU A 70 -1.71 -1.94 -53.62
N LEU A 71 -2.48 -2.28 -52.58
CA LEU A 71 -3.59 -3.23 -52.66
C LEU A 71 -4.67 -2.71 -53.61
N LEU A 72 -5.10 -1.46 -53.47
CA LEU A 72 -6.08 -0.84 -54.34
C LEU A 72 -5.59 -0.78 -55.80
N GLN A 73 -4.31 -0.49 -56.03
CA GLN A 73 -3.71 -0.51 -57.37
C GLN A 73 -3.70 -1.91 -57.98
N ARG A 74 -3.38 -2.94 -57.19
CA ARG A 74 -3.45 -4.34 -57.64
C ARG A 74 -4.89 -4.76 -57.91
N MET A 75 -5.84 -4.35 -57.07
CA MET A 75 -7.27 -4.61 -57.25
C MET A 75 -7.87 -3.88 -58.45
N SER A 76 -7.44 -2.65 -58.75
CA SER A 76 -7.91 -1.93 -59.95
C SER A 76 -7.26 -2.46 -61.24
N GLY A 77 -6.06 -3.03 -61.14
CA GLY A 77 -5.33 -3.64 -62.27
C GLY A 77 -5.72 -5.09 -62.56
N HIS A 78 -6.33 -5.80 -61.61
CA HIS A 78 -6.86 -7.17 -61.79
C HIS A 78 -8.38 -7.18 -61.67
N SER A 79 -9.06 -6.93 -62.80
CA SER A 79 -10.30 -7.67 -63.04
C SER A 79 -9.91 -9.15 -63.18
N LEU A 80 -10.56 -10.02 -62.41
CA LEU A 80 -10.38 -11.49 -62.33
C LEU A 80 -9.39 -11.96 -61.24
N ASP A 81 -9.90 -12.23 -60.02
CA ASP A 81 -10.01 -13.62 -59.56
C ASP A 81 -10.83 -13.72 -58.26
N LEU A 82 -12.01 -14.34 -58.39
CA LEU A 82 -13.01 -14.57 -57.34
C LEU A 82 -12.57 -15.64 -56.30
N HIS A 83 -11.29 -16.03 -56.26
CA HIS A 83 -10.83 -17.19 -55.49
C HIS A 83 -9.99 -16.87 -54.23
N VAL A 84 -9.58 -15.61 -54.03
CA VAL A 84 -8.67 -15.24 -52.92
C VAL A 84 -9.41 -14.92 -51.60
N PHE A 85 -10.71 -14.62 -51.65
CA PHE A 85 -11.47 -14.17 -50.48
C PHE A 85 -11.81 -15.26 -49.45
N GLN A 86 -11.63 -16.55 -49.78
CA GLN A 86 -11.91 -17.65 -48.82
C GLN A 86 -10.76 -17.96 -47.86
N HIS A 87 -9.54 -17.45 -48.10
CA HIS A 87 -8.37 -17.81 -47.28
C HIS A 87 -8.00 -16.75 -46.22
N TRP A 88 -8.70 -15.61 -46.19
CA TRP A 88 -8.40 -14.45 -45.33
C TRP A 88 -9.21 -14.38 -44.04
N ASN A 89 -9.85 -15.47 -43.58
CA ASN A 89 -10.65 -15.48 -42.35
C ASN A 89 -9.97 -16.13 -41.14
N HIS A 90 -8.70 -16.53 -41.26
CA HIS A 90 -7.87 -16.92 -40.14
C HIS A 90 -6.53 -16.25 -40.33
N HIS A 91 -6.22 -15.25 -39.50
CA HIS A 91 -4.90 -14.78 -39.08
C HIS A 91 -4.99 -13.29 -38.73
N ALA A 92 -5.66 -13.01 -37.61
CA ALA A 92 -5.45 -11.80 -36.84
C ALA A 92 -4.74 -12.21 -35.53
N VAL A 93 -3.88 -11.31 -35.05
CA VAL A 93 -3.13 -11.30 -33.78
C VAL A 93 -1.65 -11.75 -33.89
N ASP A 94 -0.86 -10.74 -34.28
CA ASP A 94 0.27 -10.13 -33.56
C ASP A 94 1.56 -10.93 -33.29
N HIS A 95 2.60 -10.47 -34.00
CA HIS A 95 3.98 -10.44 -33.54
C HIS A 95 4.45 -8.98 -33.52
N ILE A 96 4.90 -8.51 -32.35
CA ILE A 96 6.09 -7.65 -32.24
C ILE A 96 6.83 -8.11 -30.99
N PRO A 97 8.16 -8.29 -31.05
CA PRO A 97 8.99 -7.35 -30.30
C PRO A 97 10.26 -6.88 -31.05
N GLU A 98 10.59 -5.61 -30.84
CA GLU A 98 11.90 -5.01 -31.13
C GLU A 98 12.96 -5.50 -30.14
N GLY A 99 14.22 -5.59 -30.59
CA GLY A 99 15.38 -5.22 -29.76
C GLY A 99 16.64 -6.10 -29.84
N SER A 100 17.63 -5.57 -30.55
CA SER A 100 19.08 -5.52 -30.22
C SER A 100 20.09 -6.31 -31.06
N ASP A 101 21.05 -5.52 -31.58
CA ASP A 101 22.43 -5.79 -32.03
C ASP A 101 22.75 -7.04 -32.85
N ASP A 102 22.95 -6.87 -34.17
CA ASP A 102 24.06 -7.53 -34.89
C ASP A 102 24.31 -6.99 -36.30
N LYS A 103 25.09 -5.90 -36.43
CA LYS A 103 25.51 -5.38 -37.75
C LYS A 103 26.58 -6.24 -38.46
N ARG A 104 27.01 -7.36 -37.88
CA ARG A 104 27.90 -8.35 -38.52
C ARG A 104 27.16 -9.55 -39.11
N SER A 105 25.96 -9.87 -38.65
CA SER A 105 25.19 -11.04 -39.13
C SER A 105 24.55 -10.81 -40.51
N SER A 106 24.23 -9.55 -40.85
CA SER A 106 23.51 -9.22 -42.09
C SER A 106 24.23 -9.69 -43.37
N SER A 107 25.57 -9.76 -43.39
CA SER A 107 26.30 -10.21 -44.59
C SER A 107 26.26 -11.74 -44.76
N GLU A 108 26.34 -12.49 -43.67
CA GLU A 108 26.29 -13.96 -43.69
C GLU A 108 24.84 -14.45 -43.86
N GLU A 109 23.88 -13.74 -43.26
CA GLU A 109 22.45 -13.95 -43.48
C GLU A 109 22.05 -13.64 -44.94
N LEU A 110 22.55 -12.56 -45.55
CA LEU A 110 22.31 -12.29 -46.98
C LEU A 110 22.91 -13.38 -47.88
N GLU A 111 24.11 -13.88 -47.57
CA GLU A 111 24.72 -15.00 -48.33
C GLU A 111 23.96 -16.31 -48.13
N ALA A 112 23.48 -16.59 -46.92
CA ALA A 112 22.66 -17.76 -46.62
C ALA A 112 21.30 -17.70 -47.35
N VAL A 113 20.68 -16.52 -47.39
CA VAL A 113 19.42 -16.27 -48.11
C VAL A 113 19.62 -16.43 -49.63
N ASN A 114 20.72 -15.93 -50.19
CA ASN A 114 21.05 -16.15 -51.61
C ASN A 114 21.27 -17.64 -51.93
N ARG A 115 21.96 -18.38 -51.05
CA ARG A 115 22.15 -19.83 -51.22
C ARG A 115 20.84 -20.62 -51.10
N LEU A 116 19.91 -20.20 -50.24
CA LEU A 116 18.56 -20.76 -50.21
C LEU A 116 17.84 -20.48 -51.54
N LEU A 117 17.82 -19.24 -52.01
CA LEU A 117 17.17 -18.88 -53.28
C LEU A 117 17.70 -19.65 -54.51
N GLU A 118 18.94 -20.14 -54.47
CA GLU A 118 19.57 -20.96 -55.52
C GLU A 118 19.23 -22.46 -55.48
N LEU A 119 18.66 -22.96 -54.39
CA LEU A 119 18.29 -24.38 -54.27
C LEU A 119 16.99 -24.69 -55.06
N PRO A 120 16.83 -25.93 -55.56
CA PRO A 120 15.60 -26.36 -56.23
C PRO A 120 14.36 -26.06 -55.39
N LYS A 121 13.33 -25.46 -56.00
CA LYS A 121 12.09 -25.01 -55.33
C LYS A 121 11.43 -26.06 -54.41
N GLY A 122 11.61 -27.36 -54.71
CA GLY A 122 11.13 -28.45 -53.86
C GLY A 122 11.83 -28.54 -52.49
N ILE A 123 13.16 -28.36 -52.47
CA ILE A 123 13.98 -28.42 -51.24
C ILE A 123 13.84 -27.12 -50.44
N GLN A 124 13.64 -26.00 -51.13
CA GLN A 124 13.31 -24.70 -50.52
C GLN A 124 12.00 -24.73 -49.75
N ASN A 125 10.97 -25.32 -50.34
CA ASN A 125 9.69 -25.48 -49.66
C ASN A 125 9.82 -26.37 -48.41
N GLU A 126 10.53 -27.49 -48.52
CA GLU A 126 10.75 -28.41 -47.38
C GLU A 126 11.56 -27.77 -46.24
N ALA A 127 12.62 -27.03 -46.55
CA ALA A 127 13.40 -26.26 -45.57
C ALA A 127 12.54 -25.18 -44.89
N THR A 128 11.68 -24.51 -45.67
CA THR A 128 10.75 -23.49 -45.15
C THR A 128 9.69 -24.12 -44.22
N PHE A 129 9.16 -25.30 -44.57
CA PHE A 129 8.22 -26.03 -43.72
C PHE A 129 8.85 -26.50 -42.40
N LEU A 130 10.12 -26.94 -42.43
CA LEU A 130 10.85 -27.33 -41.22
C LEU A 130 11.10 -26.12 -40.30
N HIS A 131 11.50 -24.98 -40.86
CA HIS A 131 11.65 -23.73 -40.12
C HIS A 131 10.35 -23.32 -39.40
N PHE A 132 9.21 -23.31 -40.12
CA PHE A 132 7.92 -23.01 -39.49
C PHE A 132 7.49 -24.05 -38.46
N ALA A 133 7.83 -25.33 -38.65
CA ALA A 133 7.56 -26.36 -37.65
C ALA A 133 8.38 -26.13 -36.37
N GLU A 134 9.64 -25.73 -36.50
CA GLU A 134 10.51 -25.37 -35.38
C GLU A 134 10.00 -24.13 -34.65
N GLU A 135 9.67 -23.05 -35.37
CA GLU A 135 9.10 -21.83 -34.77
C GLU A 135 7.81 -22.12 -34.01
N ARG A 136 6.91 -22.95 -34.57
CA ARG A 136 5.71 -23.40 -33.85
C ARG A 136 6.04 -24.22 -32.61
N GLY A 137 7.15 -24.96 -32.62
CA GLY A 137 7.67 -25.69 -31.46
C GLY A 137 8.10 -24.72 -30.35
N ARG A 138 8.92 -23.72 -30.69
CA ARG A 138 9.40 -22.68 -29.76
C ARG A 138 8.24 -21.92 -29.13
N LEU A 139 7.32 -21.42 -29.96
CA LEU A 139 6.13 -20.70 -29.49
C LEU A 139 5.26 -21.55 -28.55
N LYS A 140 5.10 -22.85 -28.82
CA LYS A 140 4.35 -23.74 -27.92
C LYS A 140 5.04 -23.87 -26.56
N VAL A 141 6.36 -23.98 -26.52
CA VAL A 141 7.13 -24.04 -25.27
C VAL A 141 6.97 -22.74 -24.49
N ASP A 142 7.07 -21.60 -25.16
CA ASP A 142 6.90 -20.28 -24.52
C ASP A 142 5.51 -20.10 -23.96
N ILE A 143 4.47 -20.48 -24.71
CA ILE A 143 3.08 -20.47 -24.24
C ILE A 143 2.91 -21.36 -23.00
N LEU A 144 3.54 -22.54 -22.96
CA LEU A 144 3.49 -23.41 -21.79
C LEU A 144 4.25 -22.79 -20.59
N GLY A 145 5.38 -22.14 -20.83
CA GLY A 145 6.13 -21.39 -19.83
C GLY A 145 5.29 -20.25 -19.22
N LEU A 146 4.72 -19.39 -20.07
CA LEU A 146 3.83 -18.30 -19.67
C LEU A 146 2.60 -18.80 -18.90
N ARG A 147 1.99 -19.92 -19.33
CA ARG A 147 0.87 -20.54 -18.61
C ARG A 147 1.29 -21.06 -17.23
N ARG A 148 2.49 -21.61 -17.08
CA ARG A 148 3.01 -22.05 -15.77
C ARG A 148 3.26 -20.86 -14.86
N GLN A 149 3.92 -19.81 -15.37
CA GLN A 149 4.15 -18.57 -14.63
C GLN A 149 2.84 -17.92 -14.19
N LYS A 150 1.85 -17.82 -15.10
CA LYS A 150 0.51 -17.33 -14.78
C LYS A 150 -0.10 -18.11 -13.61
N ARG A 151 -0.13 -19.45 -13.69
CA ARG A 151 -0.68 -20.27 -12.59
C ARG A 151 0.09 -20.07 -11.28
N HIS A 152 1.42 -19.96 -11.35
CA HIS A 152 2.24 -19.71 -10.17
C HIS A 152 1.90 -18.37 -9.51
N LEU A 153 1.75 -17.30 -10.31
CA LEU A 153 1.32 -15.99 -9.82
C LEU A 153 -0.12 -16.01 -9.28
N GLU A 154 -1.03 -16.72 -9.94
CA GLU A 154 -2.41 -16.90 -9.46
C GLU A 154 -2.44 -17.62 -8.10
N THR A 155 -1.62 -18.65 -7.91
CA THR A 155 -1.50 -19.33 -6.62
C THR A 155 -0.90 -18.41 -5.56
N ALA A 156 0.20 -17.72 -5.86
CA ALA A 156 0.83 -16.77 -4.95
C ALA A 156 -0.14 -15.64 -4.53
N LEU A 157 -0.98 -15.17 -5.46
CA LEU A 157 -2.00 -14.18 -5.17
C LEU A 157 -3.09 -14.72 -4.22
N ARG A 158 -3.54 -15.97 -4.42
CA ARG A 158 -4.51 -16.60 -3.51
C ARG A 158 -3.92 -16.80 -2.11
N ASP A 159 -2.67 -17.23 -2.02
CA ASP A 159 -1.98 -17.43 -0.75
C ASP A 159 -1.80 -16.09 -0.01
N LEU A 160 -1.44 -15.04 -0.74
CA LEU A 160 -1.35 -13.69 -0.19
C LEU A 160 -2.71 -13.19 0.30
N GLN A 161 -3.77 -13.35 -0.49
CA GLN A 161 -5.14 -12.97 -0.10
C GLN A 161 -5.60 -13.71 1.17
N PHE A 162 -5.31 -15.02 1.26
CA PHE A 162 -5.60 -15.79 2.46
C PHE A 162 -4.83 -15.28 3.67
N SER A 163 -3.52 -15.02 3.52
CA SER A 163 -2.69 -14.48 4.61
C SER A 163 -3.14 -13.09 5.06
N THR A 164 -3.53 -12.22 4.13
CA THR A 164 -4.05 -10.89 4.47
C THR A 164 -5.39 -10.97 5.19
N SER A 165 -6.30 -11.84 4.73
CA SER A 165 -7.59 -12.05 5.40
C SER A 165 -7.41 -12.55 6.82
N GLN A 166 -6.51 -13.51 7.03
CA GLN A 166 -6.23 -14.05 8.36
C GLN A 166 -5.65 -12.99 9.31
N LYS A 167 -4.71 -12.17 8.82
CA LYS A 167 -4.15 -11.06 9.61
C LYS A 167 -5.20 -10.00 9.93
N GLU A 168 -6.09 -9.70 9.00
CA GLU A 168 -7.18 -8.74 9.23
C GLU A 168 -8.15 -9.25 10.32
N GLU A 169 -8.48 -10.53 10.31
CA GLU A 169 -9.30 -11.16 11.36
C GLU A 169 -8.62 -11.08 12.73
N GLN A 170 -7.32 -11.43 12.81
CA GLN A 170 -6.53 -11.31 14.03
C GLN A 170 -6.49 -9.87 14.58
N LEU A 171 -6.24 -8.90 13.71
CA LEU A 171 -6.23 -7.49 14.10
C LEU A 171 -7.61 -7.00 14.57
N LYS A 172 -8.69 -7.46 13.93
CA LYS A 172 -10.06 -7.15 14.37
C LYS A 172 -10.31 -7.72 15.76
N ASP A 173 -9.89 -8.95 16.03
CA ASP A 173 -10.04 -9.57 17.34
C ASP A 173 -9.22 -8.83 18.42
N GLU A 174 -7.98 -8.43 18.12
CA GLU A 174 -7.15 -7.63 19.02
C GLU A 174 -7.78 -6.26 19.31
N VAL A 175 -8.27 -5.56 18.29
CA VAL A 175 -8.97 -4.28 18.43
C VAL A 175 -10.22 -4.45 19.29
N ASN A 176 -11.00 -5.51 19.05
CA ASN A 176 -12.18 -5.80 19.86
C ASN A 176 -11.81 -6.05 21.32
N ALA A 177 -10.79 -6.87 21.59
CA ALA A 177 -10.31 -7.16 22.94
C ALA A 177 -9.82 -5.89 23.66
N LEU A 178 -9.02 -5.05 22.98
CA LEU A 178 -8.56 -3.78 23.52
C LEU A 178 -9.72 -2.81 23.78
N SER A 179 -10.69 -2.74 22.86
CA SER A 179 -11.87 -1.88 23.04
C SER A 179 -12.70 -2.33 24.25
N GLU A 180 -12.81 -3.63 24.50
CA GLU A 180 -13.50 -4.15 25.67
C GLU A 180 -12.74 -3.81 26.96
N GLN A 181 -11.41 -3.94 26.97
CA GLN A 181 -10.58 -3.52 28.11
C GLN A 181 -10.71 -2.02 28.39
N ILE A 182 -10.72 -1.18 27.36
CA ILE A 182 -10.95 0.27 27.51
C ILE A 182 -12.35 0.51 28.12
N ALA A 183 -13.39 -0.12 27.58
CA ALA A 183 -14.75 0.03 28.11
C ALA A 183 -14.86 -0.46 29.56
N GLN A 184 -14.14 -1.52 29.94
CA GLN A 184 -14.05 -1.98 31.32
C GLN A 184 -13.35 -0.92 32.19
N CYS A 185 -12.19 -0.41 31.76
CA CYS A 185 -11.45 0.64 32.48
C CYS A 185 -12.26 1.91 32.65
N GLU A 186 -12.99 2.35 31.63
CA GLU A 186 -13.89 3.52 31.69
C GLU A 186 -15.01 3.29 32.70
N ARG A 187 -15.64 2.10 32.71
CA ARG A 187 -16.65 1.77 33.72
C ARG A 187 -16.07 1.80 35.12
N HIS A 188 -14.86 1.29 35.33
CA HIS A 188 -14.18 1.34 36.63
C HIS A 188 -13.78 2.76 37.02
N SER A 189 -13.33 3.58 36.06
CA SER A 189 -12.91 4.97 36.26
C SER A 189 -14.09 5.90 36.58
N VAL A 190 -15.17 5.82 35.80
CA VAL A 190 -16.40 6.61 36.00
C VAL A 190 -17.06 6.25 37.34
N ARG A 191 -17.07 4.95 37.70
CA ARG A 191 -17.53 4.51 39.03
C ARG A 191 -16.57 4.97 40.13
N GLY A 192 -15.26 4.97 39.89
CA GLY A 192 -14.24 5.42 40.83
C GLY A 192 -14.34 6.91 41.16
N ALA A 193 -14.45 7.79 40.16
CA ALA A 193 -14.49 9.24 40.38
C ALA A 193 -15.75 9.70 41.14
N ALA A 194 -16.94 9.24 40.72
CA ALA A 194 -18.20 9.58 41.39
C ALA A 194 -18.29 8.98 42.80
N ASN A 195 -17.74 7.78 42.99
CA ASN A 195 -17.70 7.14 44.30
C ASN A 195 -16.68 7.79 45.25
N VAL A 196 -15.54 8.28 44.75
CA VAL A 196 -14.51 8.95 45.58
C VAL A 196 -15.00 10.31 46.08
N GLU A 197 -15.72 11.09 45.27
CA GLU A 197 -16.29 12.35 45.73
C GLU A 197 -17.39 12.14 46.78
N TYR A 198 -18.25 11.13 46.55
CA TYR A 198 -19.24 10.72 47.54
C TYR A 198 -18.59 10.23 48.83
N LEU A 199 -17.56 9.38 48.72
CA LEU A 199 -16.78 8.88 49.85
C LEU A 199 -16.13 10.02 50.64
N LYS A 200 -15.56 11.02 49.95
CA LYS A 200 -15.01 12.22 50.58
C LYS A 200 -16.07 12.97 51.37
N ASN A 201 -17.27 13.15 50.81
CA ASN A 201 -18.36 13.86 51.49
C ASN A 201 -18.90 13.09 52.70
N VAL A 202 -19.05 11.77 52.59
CA VAL A 202 -19.49 10.91 53.70
C VAL A 202 -18.42 10.88 54.80
N LEU A 203 -17.14 10.77 54.45
CA LEU A 203 -16.03 10.78 55.41
C LEU A 203 -15.90 12.14 56.11
N LEU A 204 -16.01 13.25 55.37
CA LEU A 204 -15.97 14.60 55.93
C LEU A 204 -17.12 14.81 56.92
N LYS A 205 -18.35 14.41 56.56
CA LYS A 205 -19.51 14.46 57.46
C LYS A 205 -19.31 13.55 58.67
N PHE A 206 -18.76 12.36 58.49
CA PHE A 206 -18.46 11.45 59.58
C PHE A 206 -17.49 12.06 60.61
N LEU A 207 -16.42 12.72 60.16
CA LEU A 207 -15.42 13.35 61.04
C LEU A 207 -15.94 14.61 61.74
N THR A 208 -16.78 15.40 61.06
CA THR A 208 -17.28 16.70 61.57
C THR A 208 -18.57 16.61 62.38
N SER A 209 -19.34 15.52 62.24
CA SER A 209 -20.60 15.35 62.97
C SER A 209 -20.36 15.08 64.46
N MET A 210 -21.06 15.80 65.34
CA MET A 210 -21.04 15.54 66.79
C MET A 210 -22.18 14.62 67.24
N ASP A 211 -23.13 14.34 66.36
CA ASP A 211 -24.24 13.41 66.61
C ASP A 211 -23.81 11.95 66.44
N SER A 212 -24.09 11.14 67.48
CA SER A 212 -23.78 9.71 67.52
C SER A 212 -24.62 8.89 66.53
N VAL A 213 -25.86 9.29 66.26
CA VAL A 213 -26.77 8.57 65.36
C VAL A 213 -26.40 8.85 63.90
N GLY A 214 -26.16 10.13 63.55
CA GLY A 214 -25.63 10.52 62.25
C GLY A 214 -24.28 9.87 61.93
N LYS A 215 -23.36 9.79 62.90
CA LYS A 215 -22.08 9.09 62.74
C LYS A 215 -22.24 7.61 62.43
N GLN A 216 -23.17 6.91 63.08
CA GLN A 216 -23.46 5.50 62.79
C GLN A 216 -24.00 5.29 61.38
N GLN A 217 -24.88 6.16 60.91
CA GLN A 217 -25.42 6.08 59.56
C GLN A 217 -24.35 6.33 58.50
N MET A 218 -23.49 7.35 58.71
CA MET A 218 -22.36 7.61 57.82
C MET A 218 -21.35 6.46 57.84
N LEU A 219 -21.08 5.85 59.00
CA LEU A 219 -20.20 4.68 59.12
C LEU A 219 -20.76 3.47 58.36
N LYS A 220 -22.06 3.19 58.48
CA LYS A 220 -22.71 2.14 57.71
C LYS A 220 -22.57 2.39 56.21
N ALA A 221 -22.74 3.64 55.76
CA ALA A 221 -22.51 4.02 54.37
C ALA A 221 -21.05 3.80 53.94
N LEU A 222 -20.07 4.17 54.77
CA LEU A 222 -18.64 3.89 54.51
C LEU A 222 -18.36 2.40 54.38
N MET A 223 -18.94 1.55 55.25
CA MET A 223 -18.78 0.09 55.18
C MET A 223 -19.34 -0.51 53.88
N THR A 224 -20.46 0.02 53.36
CA THR A 224 -21.02 -0.43 52.08
C THR A 224 -20.23 0.09 50.89
N ILE A 225 -19.81 1.35 50.90
CA ILE A 225 -19.05 1.97 49.80
C ILE A 225 -17.67 1.31 49.64
N LEU A 226 -17.00 1.02 50.77
CA LEU A 226 -15.70 0.36 50.81
C LEU A 226 -15.79 -1.17 50.78
N GLN A 227 -17.00 -1.73 50.67
CA GLN A 227 -17.26 -3.17 50.57
C GLN A 227 -16.60 -4.00 51.67
N PHE A 228 -16.75 -3.60 52.93
CA PHE A 228 -16.16 -4.32 54.06
C PHE A 228 -16.68 -5.76 54.13
N SER A 229 -15.76 -6.69 54.35
CA SER A 229 -16.05 -8.09 54.64
C SER A 229 -16.83 -8.22 55.97
N PRO A 230 -17.57 -9.32 56.18
CA PRO A 230 -18.34 -9.52 57.41
C PRO A 230 -17.46 -9.45 58.68
N GLN A 231 -16.21 -9.92 58.61
CA GLN A 231 -15.25 -9.85 59.73
C GLN A 231 -14.84 -8.41 60.05
N GLU A 232 -14.57 -7.59 59.03
CA GLU A 232 -14.20 -6.17 59.21
C GLU A 232 -15.37 -5.34 59.75
N ARG A 233 -16.61 -5.67 59.36
CA ARG A 233 -17.81 -5.00 59.89
C ARG A 233 -17.96 -5.22 61.39
N GLU A 234 -17.76 -6.46 61.85
CA GLU A 234 -17.81 -6.78 63.27
C GLU A 234 -16.72 -6.07 64.06
N GLN A 235 -15.48 -6.05 63.55
CA GLN A 235 -14.37 -5.33 64.19
C GLN A 235 -14.66 -3.85 64.35
N VAL A 236 -15.18 -3.18 63.30
CA VAL A 236 -15.46 -1.74 63.37
C VAL A 236 -16.66 -1.44 64.27
N MET A 237 -17.69 -2.29 64.30
CA MET A 237 -18.79 -2.14 65.27
C MET A 237 -18.33 -2.32 66.71
N LEU A 238 -17.44 -3.28 66.98
CA LEU A 238 -16.87 -3.50 68.32
C LEU A 238 -16.04 -2.30 68.80
N VAL A 239 -15.25 -1.69 67.92
CA VAL A 239 -14.46 -0.48 68.24
C VAL A 239 -15.36 0.75 68.42
N GLN A 240 -16.47 0.83 67.67
CA GLN A 240 -17.44 1.92 67.81
C GLN A 240 -18.14 1.93 69.18
N VAL A 241 -18.40 0.76 69.78
CA VAL A 241 -18.98 0.64 71.13
C VAL A 241 -17.96 1.04 72.21
N LYS A 242 -16.67 0.83 71.97
CA LYS A 242 -15.59 1.14 72.92
C LYS A 242 -15.10 2.59 72.87
N GLY A 243 -15.58 3.38 71.90
CA GLY A 243 -15.09 4.72 71.63
C GLY A 243 -13.79 4.68 70.81
N TRP A 244 -13.70 5.55 69.80
CA TRP A 244 -12.61 5.53 68.82
C TRP A 244 -11.34 6.25 69.27
N TRP A 245 -11.43 7.08 70.30
CA TRP A 245 -10.32 7.85 70.85
C TRP A 245 -10.09 7.39 72.28
N PRO A 246 -8.87 6.97 72.66
CA PRO A 246 -8.52 6.83 74.06
C PRO A 246 -8.57 8.24 74.67
N THR A 247 -9.43 8.44 75.65
CA THR A 247 -9.34 9.56 76.60
C THR A 247 -8.09 9.43 77.45
#